data_AF-A0A2K9N7Y0-F1
#
_entry.id   AF-A0A2K9N7Y0-F1
#
_cell.length_a   1.000
_cell.length_b   1.000
_cell.length_c   1.000
_cell.angle_alpha   90.00
_cell.angle_beta   90.00
_cell.angle_gamma   90.00
#
_symmetry.space_group_name_H-M   'P 1'
#
loop_
_entity.id
_entity.type
_entity.pdbx_description
1 polymer ?
#
loop_
_entity_poly.entity_id
_entity_poly.type
_entity_poly.pdbx_seq_one_letter_code
_entity_poly.pdbx_strand_id
1 'polypeptide(L)'
;MDVEAMATPETIIVDFVAKGDDEDTWKMVLVEGTWDMPVEHHLRLLQERLFICVDAALEGQLARKFPETTGKRIIIQVDCYEAPRTEVEDFFTRFATGIFSIPKYRDELEASSHVQDIRFEINFEVLDNLDTIH
;
A
#
# COMPACT_ATOMS: atom_id res chain seq x y z
N MET A 1 -2.27 29.34 9.40
CA MET A 1 -2.91 28.25 8.62
C MET A 1 -1.74 27.50 8.04
N ASP A 2 -1.20 26.64 8.87
CA ASP A 2 0.16 26.16 8.78
C ASP A 2 0.11 24.74 8.23
N VAL A 3 0.42 24.62 6.95
CA VAL A 3 0.74 23.34 6.31
C VAL A 3 2.24 23.16 6.44
N GLU A 4 2.66 22.55 7.55
CA GLU A 4 4.04 22.12 7.74
C GLU A 4 4.26 20.79 7.01
N ALA A 5 4.89 20.86 5.84
CA ALA A 5 5.59 19.70 5.29
C ALA A 5 6.85 19.45 6.12
N MET A 6 6.72 18.65 7.19
CA MET A 6 7.87 18.13 7.94
C MET A 6 8.27 16.77 7.36
N ALA A 7 9.29 16.77 6.51
CA ALA A 7 10.05 15.57 6.21
C ALA A 7 10.94 15.24 7.43
N THR A 8 10.48 14.33 8.29
CA THR A 8 11.30 13.66 9.31
C THR A 8 11.61 12.23 8.86
N PRO A 9 12.73 11.59 9.28
CA PRO A 9 13.24 10.35 8.69
C PRO A 9 12.44 9.07 9.01
N GLU A 10 11.16 9.17 9.39
CA GLU A 10 10.24 8.04 9.63
C GLU A 10 9.02 8.14 8.68
N THR A 11 9.26 8.51 7.43
CA THR A 11 8.18 8.79 6.48
C THR A 11 7.62 7.48 5.93
N ILE A 12 6.50 7.03 6.48
CA ILE A 12 5.62 6.09 5.78
C ILE A 12 5.19 6.77 4.47
N ILE A 13 5.71 6.32 3.32
CA ILE A 13 5.36 6.83 1.98
C ILE A 13 4.11 6.09 1.47
N VAL A 14 3.03 6.14 2.26
CA VAL A 14 1.68 5.79 1.81
C VAL A 14 0.97 7.07 1.43
N ASP A 15 0.16 7.06 0.38
CA ASP A 15 -0.57 8.27 -0.01
C ASP A 15 -1.64 8.59 1.02
N PHE A 16 -2.35 7.56 1.51
CA PHE A 16 -3.25 7.69 2.66
C PHE A 16 -3.54 6.35 3.34
N VAL A 17 -4.11 6.44 4.53
CA VAL A 17 -4.61 5.31 5.32
C VAL A 17 -6.13 5.45 5.46
N ALA A 18 -6.87 4.39 5.18
CA ALA A 18 -8.33 4.36 5.22
C ALA A 18 -8.85 3.16 6.02
N LYS A 19 -10.11 3.22 6.46
CA LYS A 19 -10.81 2.04 6.98
C LYS A 19 -11.20 1.12 5.82
N GLY A 20 -11.13 -0.18 6.04
CA GLY A 20 -11.65 -1.19 5.12
C GLY A 20 -13.16 -1.31 5.20
N ASP A 21 -13.70 -2.32 4.53
CA ASP A 21 -15.15 -2.56 4.46
C ASP A 21 -15.73 -3.10 5.78
N ASP A 22 -14.86 -3.57 6.69
CA ASP A 22 -15.21 -4.04 8.03
C ASP A 22 -14.39 -3.30 9.12
N GLU A 23 -14.87 -3.38 10.36
CA GLU A 23 -14.27 -2.69 11.51
C GLU A 23 -12.87 -3.20 11.89
N ASP A 24 -12.48 -4.37 11.38
CA ASP A 24 -11.22 -5.04 11.69
C ASP A 24 -10.17 -4.88 10.58
N THR A 25 -10.48 -4.11 9.54
CA THR A 25 -9.65 -3.94 8.37
C THR A 25 -9.28 -2.48 8.16
N TRP A 26 -8.01 -2.25 7.85
CA TRP A 26 -7.48 -0.95 7.47
C TRP A 26 -6.71 -1.08 6.17
N LYS A 27 -6.71 -0.01 5.37
CA LYS A 27 -6.05 0.06 4.07
C LYS A 27 -4.91 1.06 4.13
N MET A 28 -3.75 0.67 3.62
CA MET A 28 -2.71 1.60 3.22
C MET A 28 -2.77 1.69 1.70
N VAL A 29 -3.06 2.89 1.19
CA VAL A 29 -3.31 3.09 -0.23
C VAL A 29 -2.11 3.75 -0.88
N LEU A 30 -1.69 3.16 -1.99
CA LEU A 30 -0.70 3.67 -2.93
C LEU A 30 -1.41 4.02 -4.23
N VAL A 31 -1.17 5.20 -4.75
CA VAL A 31 -1.72 5.71 -6.00
C VAL A 31 -0.61 5.76 -7.03
N GLU A 32 -0.90 5.19 -8.20
CA GLU A 32 -0.06 5.20 -9.39
C GLU A 32 -0.77 5.99 -10.49
N GLY A 33 -0.22 7.17 -10.79
CA GLY A 33 -0.71 8.07 -11.83
C GLY A 33 -0.05 7.81 -13.19
N THR A 34 0.07 8.86 -13.99
CA THR A 34 0.73 8.78 -15.30
C THR A 34 2.20 8.41 -15.17
N TRP A 35 2.64 7.43 -15.95
CA TRP A 35 4.04 7.03 -16.00
C TRP A 35 4.78 7.77 -17.13
N ASP A 36 5.63 8.72 -16.74
CA ASP A 36 6.43 9.58 -17.64
C ASP A 36 7.87 9.06 -17.88
N MET A 37 8.21 7.93 -17.25
CA MET A 37 9.51 7.26 -17.31
C MET A 37 9.33 5.83 -17.81
N PRO A 38 10.42 5.13 -18.17
CA PRO A 38 10.33 3.72 -18.54
C PRO A 38 9.60 2.88 -17.47
N VAL A 39 8.81 1.92 -17.93
CA VAL A 39 7.98 1.02 -17.11
C VAL A 39 8.80 0.40 -15.97
N GLU A 40 10.02 -0.03 -16.24
CA GLU A 40 10.90 -0.68 -15.26
C GLU A 40 11.28 0.26 -14.11
N HIS A 41 11.36 1.57 -14.37
CA HIS A 41 11.65 2.56 -13.35
C HIS A 41 10.47 2.67 -12.38
N HIS A 42 9.25 2.83 -12.90
CA HIS A 42 8.05 2.92 -12.08
C HIS A 42 7.76 1.63 -11.33
N LEU A 43 7.95 0.46 -11.94
CA LEU A 43 7.85 -0.83 -11.25
C LEU A 43 8.83 -0.96 -10.09
N ARG A 44 10.05 -0.43 -10.24
CA ARG A 44 11.02 -0.39 -9.14
C ARG A 44 10.56 0.52 -8.00
N LEU A 45 10.03 1.71 -8.32
CA LEU A 45 9.50 2.62 -7.30
C LEU A 45 8.32 2.00 -6.56
N LEU A 46 7.38 1.39 -7.30
CA LEU A 46 6.26 0.65 -6.73
C LEU A 46 6.74 -0.49 -5.82
N GLN A 47 7.76 -1.24 -6.24
CA GLN A 47 8.39 -2.27 -5.42
C GLN A 47 8.90 -1.72 -4.09
N GLU A 48 9.65 -0.63 -4.13
CA GLU A 48 10.21 0.02 -2.93
C GLU A 48 9.07 0.49 -2.00
N ARG A 49 8.01 1.08 -2.54
CA ARG A 49 6.82 1.52 -1.77
C ARG A 49 6.08 0.34 -1.13
N LEU A 50 5.90 -0.77 -1.85
CA LEU A 50 5.27 -1.97 -1.31
C LEU A 50 6.08 -2.59 -0.17
N PHE A 51 7.41 -2.64 -0.29
CA PHE A 51 8.26 -3.10 0.81
C PHE A 51 8.17 -2.19 2.03
N ILE A 52 8.23 -0.86 1.85
CA ILE A 52 8.06 0.11 2.93
C ILE A 52 6.72 -0.08 3.64
N CYS A 53 5.65 -0.35 2.90
CA CYS A 53 4.34 -0.67 3.46
C CYS A 53 4.38 -1.92 4.35
N VAL A 54 4.95 -3.01 3.84
CA VAL A 54 5.06 -4.27 4.59
C VAL A 54 5.89 -4.06 5.87
N ASP A 55 7.07 -3.43 5.77
CA ASP A 55 7.92 -3.15 6.93
C ASP A 55 7.19 -2.23 7.94
N ALA A 56 6.52 -1.18 7.49
CA ALA A 56 5.78 -0.26 8.36
C ALA A 56 4.63 -0.93 9.12
N ALA A 57 3.95 -1.89 8.49
CA ALA A 57 2.91 -2.70 9.12
C ALA A 57 3.52 -3.67 10.15
N LEU A 58 4.55 -4.40 9.77
CA LEU A 58 5.17 -5.44 10.62
C LEU A 58 5.90 -4.86 11.83
N GLU A 59 6.62 -3.75 11.67
CA GLU A 59 7.39 -3.08 12.73
C GLU A 59 6.52 -2.18 13.63
N GLY A 60 5.22 -2.12 13.35
CA GLY A 60 4.25 -1.33 14.10
C GLY A 60 4.36 0.18 13.88
N GLN A 61 5.10 0.63 12.86
CA GLN A 61 5.18 2.06 12.52
C GLN A 61 3.79 2.61 12.17
N LEU A 62 2.98 1.83 11.43
CA LEU A 62 1.59 2.17 11.14
C LEU A 62 0.77 2.34 12.44
N ALA A 63 0.86 1.38 13.36
CA ALA A 63 0.14 1.41 14.63
C ALA A 63 0.59 2.55 15.56
N ARG A 64 1.86 2.96 15.52
CA ARG A 64 2.33 4.15 16.27
C ARG A 64 1.66 5.43 15.76
N LYS A 65 1.49 5.55 14.44
CA LYS A 65 0.87 6.73 13.82
C LYS A 65 -0.66 6.68 13.87
N PHE A 66 -1.24 5.50 13.75
CA PHE A 66 -2.67 5.24 13.75
C PHE A 66 -2.99 4.11 14.76
N PRO A 67 -3.13 4.40 16.06
CA PRO A 67 -3.29 3.37 17.09
C PRO A 67 -4.47 2.41 16.89
N GLU A 68 -5.53 2.87 16.20
CA GLU A 68 -6.70 2.06 15.85
C GLU A 68 -6.39 0.86 14.94
N THR A 69 -5.24 0.86 14.25
CA THR A 69 -4.82 -0.26 13.39
C THR A 69 -4.15 -1.39 14.17
N THR A 70 -3.90 -1.22 15.47
CA THR A 70 -3.19 -2.21 16.28
C THR A 70 -3.93 -3.54 16.32
N GLY A 71 -3.26 -4.62 15.91
CA GLY A 71 -3.81 -5.96 15.87
C GLY A 71 -4.91 -6.15 14.81
N LYS A 72 -5.08 -5.19 13.90
CA LYS A 72 -6.05 -5.26 12.80
C LYS A 72 -5.43 -5.91 11.55
N ARG A 73 -6.28 -6.30 10.61
CA ARG A 73 -5.84 -6.71 9.26
C ARG A 73 -5.48 -5.46 8.46
N ILE A 74 -4.34 -5.50 7.78
CA ILE A 74 -3.91 -4.43 6.89
C ILE A 74 -4.03 -4.89 5.44
N ILE A 75 -4.69 -4.11 4.60
CA ILE A 75 -4.68 -4.26 3.14
C ILE A 75 -3.72 -3.21 2.58
N ILE A 76 -2.74 -3.65 1.81
CA ILE A 76 -1.92 -2.76 0.98
C ILE A 76 -2.59 -2.70 -0.39
N GLN A 77 -3.20 -1.56 -0.70
CA GLN A 77 -3.95 -1.32 -1.92
C GLN A 77 -3.13 -0.46 -2.88
N VAL A 78 -3.10 -0.85 -4.16
CA VAL A 78 -2.53 -0.05 -5.25
C VAL A 78 -3.64 0.38 -6.20
N ASP A 79 -3.88 1.69 -6.33
CA ASP A 79 -4.84 2.27 -7.24
C ASP A 79 -4.11 2.85 -8.46
N CYS A 80 -4.38 2.29 -9.63
CA CYS A 80 -3.76 2.67 -10.89
C CYS A 80 -4.75 3.39 -11.80
N TYR A 81 -4.53 4.67 -12.05
CA TYR A 81 -5.42 5.49 -12.89
C TYR A 81 -4.97 5.57 -14.36
N GLU A 82 -3.65 5.64 -14.61
CA GLU A 82 -3.08 5.77 -15.96
C GLU A 82 -1.83 4.90 -16.18
N ALA A 83 -1.57 3.96 -15.26
CA ALA A 83 -0.44 3.06 -15.31
C ALA A 83 -0.68 1.89 -16.29
N PRO A 84 0.37 1.32 -16.89
CA PRO A 84 0.26 0.19 -17.82
C PRO A 84 -0.25 -1.06 -17.08
N ARG A 85 -1.51 -1.42 -17.34
CA ARG A 85 -2.23 -2.44 -16.58
C ARG A 85 -1.52 -3.78 -16.52
N THR A 86 -1.13 -4.34 -17.66
CA THR A 86 -0.56 -5.69 -17.73
C THR A 86 0.73 -5.80 -16.94
N GLU A 87 1.64 -4.85 -17.13
CA GLU A 87 2.94 -4.81 -16.49
C GLU A 87 2.82 -4.64 -14.97
N VAL A 88 1.90 -3.78 -14.52
CA VAL A 88 1.64 -3.58 -13.09
C VAL A 88 0.94 -4.80 -12.49
N GLU A 89 -0.09 -5.34 -13.12
CA GLU A 89 -0.85 -6.49 -12.62
C GLU A 89 0.03 -7.74 -12.48
N ASP A 90 0.88 -8.02 -13.48
CA ASP A 90 1.84 -9.12 -13.46
C ASP A 90 2.88 -8.94 -12.35
N PHE A 91 3.44 -7.73 -12.24
CA PHE A 91 4.41 -7.41 -11.19
C PHE A 91 3.78 -7.53 -9.79
N PHE A 92 2.63 -6.90 -9.59
CA PHE A 92 1.91 -6.86 -8.32
C PHE A 92 1.53 -8.27 -7.87
N THR A 93 1.00 -9.10 -8.77
CA THR A 93 0.64 -10.49 -8.47
C THR A 93 1.85 -11.29 -8.01
N ARG A 94 3.01 -11.12 -8.67
CA ARG A 94 4.26 -11.79 -8.27
C ARG A 94 4.76 -11.31 -6.92
N PHE A 95 4.65 -10.02 -6.63
CA PHE A 95 5.01 -9.47 -5.33
C PHE A 95 4.10 -10.02 -4.23
N ALA A 96 2.79 -9.88 -4.38
CA ALA A 96 1.78 -10.24 -3.39
C ALA A 96 1.82 -11.74 -3.03
N THR A 97 2.09 -12.60 -4.02
CA THR A 97 2.23 -14.04 -3.80
C THR A 97 3.62 -14.43 -3.28
N GLY A 98 4.65 -13.64 -3.58
CA GLY A 98 6.05 -13.95 -3.31
C GLY A 98 6.59 -13.44 -1.98
N ILE A 99 6.09 -12.31 -1.47
CA ILE A 99 6.68 -11.59 -0.33
C ILE A 99 6.80 -12.47 0.93
N PHE A 100 5.75 -13.22 1.28
CA PHE A 100 5.75 -14.12 2.44
C PHE A 100 6.36 -15.50 2.16
N SER A 101 6.93 -15.72 0.96
CA SER A 101 7.85 -16.85 0.73
C SER A 101 9.26 -16.53 1.24
N ILE A 102 9.58 -15.25 1.48
CA ILE A 102 10.85 -14.81 2.05
C ILE A 102 10.78 -15.02 3.58
N PRO A 103 11.71 -15.81 4.18
CA PRO A 103 11.65 -16.14 5.60
C PRO A 103 11.54 -14.92 6.52
N LYS A 104 12.30 -13.85 6.25
CA LYS A 104 12.24 -12.58 7.01
C LYS A 104 10.78 -12.12 7.22
N TYR A 105 10.05 -11.90 6.14
CA TYR A 105 8.70 -11.33 6.20
C TYR A 105 7.65 -12.32 6.74
N ARG A 106 7.81 -13.61 6.44
CA ARG A 106 6.93 -14.64 7.00
C ARG A 106 7.08 -14.73 8.51
N ASP A 107 8.31 -14.87 8.98
CA ASP A 107 8.60 -15.09 10.39
C ASP A 107 8.26 -13.82 11.21
N GLU A 108 8.46 -12.62 10.64
CA GLU A 108 8.01 -11.35 11.23
C GLU A 108 6.49 -11.23 11.27
N LEU A 109 5.76 -11.66 10.23
CA LEU A 109 4.29 -11.67 10.23
C LEU A 109 3.73 -12.63 11.29
N GLU A 110 4.28 -13.85 11.38
CA GLU A 110 3.87 -14.85 12.38
C GLU A 110 4.13 -14.38 13.82
N ALA A 111 5.21 -13.62 14.04
CA ALA A 111 5.56 -13.09 15.35
C ALA A 111 4.93 -11.72 15.65
N SER A 112 4.25 -11.09 14.68
CA SER A 112 3.79 -9.71 14.84
C SER A 112 2.67 -9.61 15.87
N SER A 113 2.81 -8.64 16.78
CA SER A 113 1.71 -8.19 17.65
C SER A 113 1.01 -6.93 17.12
N HIS A 114 1.50 -6.39 16.00
CA HIS A 114 1.05 -5.11 15.45
C HIS A 114 -0.05 -5.28 14.42
N VAL A 115 -0.04 -6.39 13.67
CA VAL A 115 -1.03 -6.69 12.63
C VAL A 115 -1.49 -8.14 12.75
N GLN A 116 -2.75 -8.39 12.40
CA GLN A 116 -3.29 -9.75 12.35
C GLN A 116 -2.83 -10.51 11.11
N ASP A 117 -2.84 -9.81 9.97
CA ASP A 117 -2.55 -10.35 8.64
C ASP A 117 -2.33 -9.17 7.68
N ILE A 118 -1.62 -9.41 6.57
CA ILE A 118 -1.42 -8.44 5.51
C ILE A 118 -1.95 -9.01 4.20
N ARG A 119 -2.85 -8.26 3.56
CA ARG A 119 -3.46 -8.59 2.27
C ARG A 119 -3.08 -7.55 1.23
N PHE A 120 -3.27 -7.90 -0.03
CA PHE A 120 -2.91 -7.07 -1.17
C PHE A 120 -4.11 -6.93 -2.11
N GLU A 121 -4.40 -5.70 -2.51
CA GLU A 121 -5.44 -5.37 -3.48
C GLU A 121 -4.86 -4.44 -4.56
N ILE A 122 -5.32 -4.59 -5.80
CA ILE A 122 -4.99 -3.68 -6.89
C ILE A 122 -6.26 -3.29 -7.62
N ASN A 123 -6.42 -1.99 -7.85
CA ASN A 123 -7.55 -1.43 -8.59
C ASN A 123 -7.04 -0.70 -9.82
N PHE A 124 -7.71 -0.94 -10.95
CA PHE A 124 -7.53 -0.18 -12.17
C PHE A 124 -8.86 0.53 -12.44
N GLU A 125 -9.14 1.58 -11.67
CA GLU A 125 -10.30 2.42 -11.95
C GLU A 125 -10.00 3.27 -13.18
N VAL A 126 -10.77 3.03 -14.24
CA VAL A 126 -11.00 4.07 -15.24
C VAL A 126 -11.88 5.11 -14.56
N LEU A 127 -11.54 6.40 -14.62
CA LEU A 127 -12.44 7.50 -14.26
C LEU A 127 -13.65 7.54 -15.23
N ASP A 128 -14.42 6.47 -15.34
CA ASP A 128 -15.72 6.44 -15.99
C ASP A 128 -16.77 6.68 -14.90
N ASN A 129 -17.03 7.96 -14.60
CA ASN A 129 -18.33 8.52 -14.17
C ASN A 129 -18.12 9.85 -13.39
N LEU A 130 -17.76 10.91 -14.11
CA LEU A 130 -18.17 12.27 -13.75
C LEU A 130 -19.14 12.89 -14.77
N ASP A 131 -19.66 12.09 -15.71
CA ASP A 131 -20.76 12.49 -16.57
C ASP A 131 -22.07 11.94 -16.01
N THR A 132 -22.76 12.75 -15.21
CA THR A 132 -24.21 13.06 -15.30
C THR A 132 -24.72 13.55 -13.94
N ILE A 133 -24.47 14.83 -13.65
CA ILE A 133 -25.43 15.64 -12.89
C ILE A 133 -25.63 16.92 -13.71
N HIS A 134 -26.65 16.91 -14.57
CA HIS A 134 -27.31 18.10 -15.09
C HIS A 134 -28.78 18.04 -14.70
#